data_AF-A0A0U2WYF6-F1
#
_entry.id   AF-A0A0U2WYF6-F1
#
_cell.length_a   1.000
_cell.length_b   1.000
_cell.length_c   1.000
_cell.angle_alpha   90.00
_cell.angle_beta   90.00
_cell.angle_gamma   90.00
#
_symmetry.space_group_name_H-M   'P 1'
#
loop_
_entity.id
_entity.type
_entity.pdbx_description
1 polymer ?
#
loop_
_entity_poly.entity_id
_entity_poly.type
_entity_poly.pdbx_seq_one_letter_code
_entity_poly.pdbx_strand_id
1 'polypeptide(L)'
;MLKFLGSVERVIIAALIVTILALTYSANNLRKKSITDGQALENLELALDKAAQTNKYLSQSVKLSEQSNAKLLKERKSLEAINAQHSDELALLNSQINIAQENIQKLRGSNDSTIKAWANHCVPDYAISLLKYAEPQSCNRNNSTNTVQVPTAASGVLPGVRSGKIKF
;
A
#
# COMPACT_ATOMS: atom_id res chain seq x y z
N MET A 1 21.21 83.62 -26.66
CA MET A 1 22.34 84.10 -25.83
C MET A 1 23.66 83.39 -26.19
N LEU A 2 23.98 83.24 -27.49
CA LEU A 2 25.13 82.45 -27.98
C LEU A 2 25.93 83.17 -29.08
N LYS A 3 25.61 84.45 -29.35
CA LYS A 3 26.21 85.21 -30.46
C LYS A 3 27.53 85.92 -30.10
N PHE A 4 27.99 85.83 -28.85
CA PHE A 4 29.19 86.54 -28.35
C PHE A 4 30.47 85.69 -28.24
N LEU A 5 30.42 84.39 -28.54
CA LEU A 5 31.58 83.50 -28.48
C LEU A 5 32.25 83.39 -29.86
N GLY A 6 33.58 83.49 -29.91
CA GLY A 6 34.38 83.35 -31.13
C GLY A 6 34.31 81.93 -31.73
N SER A 7 34.70 81.77 -33.00
CA SER A 7 34.53 80.49 -33.72
C SER A 7 35.25 79.32 -33.03
N VAL A 8 36.39 79.56 -32.37
CA VAL A 8 37.18 78.55 -31.67
C VAL A 8 36.52 78.11 -30.36
N GLU A 9 35.97 79.05 -29.59
CA GLU A 9 35.26 78.76 -28.33
C GLU A 9 34.02 77.91 -28.57
N ARG A 10 33.31 78.13 -29.69
CA ARG A 10 32.15 77.30 -30.07
C ARG A 10 32.54 75.87 -30.40
N VAL A 11 33.68 75.64 -31.06
CA VAL A 11 34.18 74.30 -31.37
C VAL A 11 34.58 73.56 -30.08
N ILE A 12 35.24 74.25 -29.15
CA ILE A 12 35.62 73.69 -27.85
C ILE A 12 34.37 73.32 -27.02
N ILE A 13 33.37 74.20 -26.98
CA ILE A 13 32.11 73.93 -26.28
C ILE A 13 31.36 72.74 -26.92
N ALA A 14 31.30 72.67 -28.25
CA ALA A 14 30.67 71.55 -28.94
C ALA A 14 31.38 70.22 -28.65
N ALA A 15 32.71 70.20 -28.65
CA ALA A 15 33.50 69.03 -28.29
C ALA A 15 33.26 68.57 -26.85
N LEU A 16 33.16 69.51 -25.90
CA LEU A 16 32.83 69.22 -24.49
C LEU A 16 31.42 68.63 -24.32
N ILE A 17 30.44 69.12 -25.07
CA ILE A 17 29.08 68.57 -25.02
C ILE A 17 29.08 67.13 -25.53
N VAL A 18 29.79 66.84 -26.63
CA VAL A 18 29.88 65.48 -27.19
C VAL A 18 30.56 64.52 -26.21
N THR A 19 31.62 64.94 -25.52
CA THR A 19 32.30 64.09 -24.53
C THR A 19 31.43 63.85 -23.29
N ILE A 20 30.69 64.86 -22.81
CA ILE A 20 29.72 64.69 -21.71
C ILE A 20 28.62 63.70 -22.10
N LEU A 21 28.08 63.79 -23.31
CA LEU A 21 27.06 62.87 -23.81
C LEU A 21 27.60 61.43 -23.93
N ALA A 22 28.82 61.27 -24.44
CA ALA A 22 29.47 59.96 -24.55
C ALA A 22 29.72 59.31 -23.18
N LEU A 23 30.21 60.08 -22.21
CA LEU A 23 30.42 59.62 -20.82
C LEU A 23 29.10 59.27 -20.13
N THR A 24 28.05 60.06 -20.34
CA THR A 24 26.73 59.80 -19.76
C THR A 24 26.12 58.51 -20.32
N TYR A 25 26.29 58.27 -21.63
CA TYR A 25 25.83 57.04 -22.28
C TYR A 25 26.58 55.80 -21.76
N SER A 26 27.91 55.86 -21.66
CA SER A 26 28.70 54.75 -21.17
C SER A 26 28.40 54.42 -19.70
N ALA A 27 28.27 55.44 -18.84
CA ALA A 27 27.90 55.27 -17.44
C ALA A 27 26.52 54.60 -17.27
N ASN A 28 25.54 54.96 -18.10
CA ASN A 28 24.21 54.34 -18.07
C ASN A 28 24.25 52.88 -18.53
N ASN A 29 25.04 52.53 -19.55
CA ASN A 29 25.19 51.14 -19.99
C ASN A 29 25.90 50.28 -18.94
N LEU A 30 26.93 50.81 -18.28
CA LEU A 30 27.61 50.15 -17.17
C LEU A 30 26.64 49.85 -16.02
N ARG A 31 25.80 50.83 -15.64
CA ARG A 31 24.75 50.64 -14.61
C ARG A 31 23.71 49.60 -15.00
N LYS A 32 23.24 49.62 -16.25
CA LYS A 32 22.29 48.61 -16.74
C LYS A 32 22.91 47.22 -16.65
N LYS A 33 24.15 47.06 -17.11
CA LYS A 33 24.87 45.80 -17.05
C LYS A 33 25.05 45.30 -15.61
N SER A 34 25.45 46.15 -14.66
CA SER A 34 25.59 45.74 -13.26
C SER A 34 24.27 45.31 -12.63
N ILE A 35 23.15 45.95 -13.00
CA ILE A 35 21.82 45.56 -12.52
C ILE A 35 21.42 44.21 -13.13
N THR A 36 21.63 44.02 -14.43
CA THR A 36 21.32 42.76 -15.12
C THR A 36 22.17 41.60 -14.61
N ASP A 37 23.46 41.81 -14.38
CA ASP A 37 24.37 40.79 -13.85
C ASP A 37 23.97 40.43 -12.40
N GLY A 38 23.57 41.40 -11.58
CA GLY A 38 23.03 41.16 -10.24
C GLY A 38 21.74 40.34 -10.26
N GLN A 39 20.81 40.67 -11.15
CA GLN A 39 19.57 39.90 -11.34
C GLN A 39 19.86 38.48 -11.84
N ALA A 40 20.85 38.30 -12.72
CA ALA A 40 21.24 36.98 -13.20
C ALA A 40 21.83 36.12 -12.07
N LEU A 41 22.64 36.71 -11.18
CA LEU A 41 23.17 36.05 -9.99
C LEU A 41 22.06 35.63 -9.02
N GLU A 42 21.11 36.52 -8.72
CA GLU A 42 19.98 36.22 -7.83
C GLU A 42 19.10 35.08 -8.41
N ASN A 43 18.83 35.11 -9.72
CA ASN A 43 18.09 34.03 -10.38
C ASN A 43 18.85 32.70 -10.34
N LEU A 44 20.18 32.72 -10.48
CA LEU A 44 21.00 31.52 -10.40
C LEU A 44 21.00 30.95 -8.97
N GLU A 45 21.09 31.82 -7.96
CA GLU A 45 20.99 31.43 -6.54
C GLU A 45 19.63 30.79 -6.23
N LEU A 46 18.53 31.41 -6.68
CA LEU A 46 17.17 30.86 -6.54
C LEU A 46 17.02 29.52 -7.26
N ALA A 47 17.62 29.36 -8.43
CA ALA A 47 17.59 28.09 -9.16
C ALA A 47 18.40 27.00 -8.42
N LEU A 48 19.54 27.37 -7.82
CA LEU A 48 20.37 26.47 -7.06
C LEU A 48 19.68 26.01 -5.77
N ASP A 49 19.02 26.91 -5.04
CA ASP A 49 18.25 26.54 -3.86
C ASP A 49 17.07 25.63 -4.22
N LYS A 50 16.32 25.94 -5.29
CA LYS A 50 15.27 25.04 -5.81
C LYS A 50 15.80 23.66 -6.17
N ALA A 51 16.95 23.59 -6.84
CA ALA A 51 17.58 22.32 -7.19
C ALA A 51 18.02 21.55 -5.93
N ALA A 52 18.59 22.23 -4.94
CA ALA A 52 18.97 21.63 -3.66
C ALA A 52 17.75 21.08 -2.89
N GLN A 53 16.64 21.83 -2.85
CA GLN A 53 15.40 21.38 -2.23
C GLN A 53 14.80 20.17 -2.96
N THR A 54 14.82 20.20 -4.29
CA THR A 54 14.34 19.09 -5.12
C THR A 54 15.19 17.83 -4.89
N ASN A 55 16.53 17.96 -4.84
CA ASN A 55 17.42 16.85 -4.51
C ASN A 55 17.16 16.27 -3.10
N LYS A 56 16.93 17.13 -2.10
CA LYS A 56 16.55 16.68 -0.74
C LYS A 56 15.25 15.90 -0.76
N TYR A 57 14.23 16.40 -1.46
CA TYR A 57 12.94 15.72 -1.60
C TYR A 57 13.08 14.38 -2.31
N LEU A 58 13.78 14.32 -3.44
CA LEU A 58 14.03 13.06 -4.17
C LEU A 58 14.79 12.06 -3.30
N SER A 59 15.82 12.49 -2.58
CA SER A 59 16.58 11.62 -1.68
C SER A 59 15.70 11.03 -0.57
N GLN A 60 14.83 11.85 0.03
CA GLN A 60 13.87 11.36 1.02
C GLN A 60 12.86 10.38 0.41
N SER A 61 12.35 10.68 -0.78
CA SER A 61 11.41 9.82 -1.49
C SER A 61 12.03 8.46 -1.84
N VAL A 62 13.27 8.45 -2.34
CA VAL A 62 14.02 7.21 -2.63
C VAL A 62 14.21 6.41 -1.35
N LYS A 63 14.64 7.04 -0.25
CA LYS A 63 14.82 6.36 1.04
C LYS A 63 13.52 5.73 1.56
N LEU A 64 12.40 6.44 1.44
CA LEU A 64 11.09 5.90 1.82
C LEU A 64 10.67 4.74 0.93
N SER A 65 10.93 4.83 -0.38
CA SER A 65 10.67 3.77 -1.34
C SER A 65 11.51 2.52 -1.06
N GLU A 66 12.80 2.68 -0.75
CA GLU A 66 13.68 1.57 -0.37
C GLU A 66 13.22 0.88 0.92
N GLN A 67 12.80 1.67 1.93
CA GLN A 67 12.24 1.14 3.17
C GLN A 67 10.95 0.35 2.92
N SER A 68 10.05 0.88 2.09
CA SER A 68 8.81 0.20 1.71
C SER A 68 9.09 -1.10 0.98
N ASN A 69 10.02 -1.10 0.02
CA ASN A 69 10.40 -2.29 -0.74
C ASN A 69 11.02 -3.37 0.17
N ALA A 70 11.90 -2.97 1.09
CA ALA A 70 12.47 -3.89 2.08
C ALA A 70 11.40 -4.52 2.99
N LYS A 71 10.35 -3.75 3.35
CA LYS A 71 9.20 -4.26 4.11
C LYS A 71 8.38 -5.25 3.29
N LEU A 72 8.04 -4.92 2.05
CA LEU A 72 7.28 -5.80 1.14
C LEU A 72 8.00 -7.12 0.88
N LEU A 73 9.33 -7.10 0.74
CA LEU A 73 10.13 -8.32 0.60
C LEU A 73 10.05 -9.22 1.84
N LYS A 74 10.00 -8.64 3.05
CA LYS A 74 9.80 -9.41 4.29
C LYS A 74 8.40 -9.99 4.37
N GLU A 75 7.38 -9.20 4.05
CA GLU A 75 5.99 -9.66 4.04
C GLU A 75 5.80 -10.80 3.03
N ARG A 76 6.36 -10.67 1.81
CA ARG A 76 6.33 -11.73 0.80
C ARG A 76 6.97 -13.02 1.31
N LYS A 77 8.14 -12.97 1.96
CA LYS A 77 8.77 -14.15 2.56
C LYS A 77 7.90 -14.79 3.64
N SER A 78 7.24 -13.97 4.46
CA SER A 78 6.32 -14.50 5.48
C SER A 78 5.09 -15.17 4.86
N LEU A 79 4.54 -14.60 3.79
CA LEU A 79 3.41 -15.18 3.06
C LEU A 79 3.81 -16.49 2.36
N GLU A 80 5.01 -16.55 1.77
CA GLU A 80 5.53 -17.79 1.19
C GLU A 80 5.67 -18.89 2.24
N ALA A 81 6.16 -18.55 3.45
CA ALA A 81 6.24 -19.51 4.56
C ALA A 81 4.86 -19.99 5.05
N ILE A 82 3.90 -19.07 5.21
CA ILE A 82 2.52 -19.40 5.59
C ILE A 82 1.87 -20.30 4.53
N ASN A 83 2.07 -19.99 3.24
CA ASN A 83 1.52 -20.78 2.15
C ASN A 83 2.12 -22.20 2.10
N ALA A 84 3.43 -22.33 2.35
CA ALA A 84 4.08 -23.63 2.46
C ALA A 84 3.50 -24.44 3.63
N GLN A 85 3.37 -23.84 4.81
CA GLN A 85 2.77 -24.50 5.97
C GLN A 85 1.32 -24.95 5.70
N HIS A 86 0.49 -24.09 5.09
CA HIS A 86 -0.86 -24.47 4.73
C HIS A 86 -0.91 -25.59 3.70
N SER A 87 0.00 -25.61 2.72
CA SER A 87 0.10 -26.71 1.76
C SER A 87 0.44 -28.03 2.46
N ASP A 88 1.37 -28.01 3.41
CA ASP A 88 1.76 -29.20 4.17
C ASP A 88 0.61 -29.70 5.07
N GLU A 89 -0.10 -28.79 5.74
CA GLU A 89 -1.29 -29.11 6.53
C GLU A 89 -2.41 -29.72 5.66
N LEU A 90 -2.64 -29.19 4.46
CA LEU A 90 -3.60 -29.76 3.51
C LEU A 90 -3.19 -31.16 3.04
N ALA A 91 -1.90 -31.38 2.77
CA ALA A 91 -1.39 -32.69 2.38
C ALA A 91 -1.58 -33.71 3.51
N LEU A 92 -1.27 -33.31 4.75
CA LEU A 92 -1.46 -34.13 5.94
C LEU A 92 -2.94 -34.44 6.18
N LEU A 93 -3.83 -33.46 6.06
CA LEU A 93 -5.27 -33.64 6.22
C LEU A 93 -5.83 -34.59 5.16
N ASN A 94 -5.44 -34.44 3.90
CA ASN A 94 -5.85 -35.35 2.83
C ASN A 94 -5.38 -36.79 3.09
N SER A 95 -4.14 -36.96 3.57
CA SER A 95 -3.62 -38.28 3.96
C SER A 95 -4.47 -38.90 5.08
N GLN A 96 -4.80 -38.13 6.12
CA GLN A 96 -5.67 -38.59 7.21
C GLN A 96 -7.08 -38.95 6.73
N ILE A 97 -7.67 -38.16 5.83
CA ILE A 97 -8.97 -38.44 5.23
C ILE A 97 -8.93 -39.76 4.46
N ASN A 98 -7.91 -39.99 3.65
CA ASN A 98 -7.77 -41.22 2.88
C ASN A 98 -7.66 -42.45 3.81
N ILE A 99 -6.83 -42.37 4.86
CA ILE A 99 -6.70 -43.43 5.86
C ILE A 99 -8.03 -43.67 6.58
N ALA A 100 -8.75 -42.61 6.96
CA ALA A 100 -10.05 -42.73 7.61
C ALA A 100 -11.08 -43.40 6.69
N GLN A 101 -11.09 -43.04 5.40
CA GLN A 101 -11.95 -43.66 4.39
C GLN A 101 -11.64 -45.14 4.20
N GLU A 102 -10.35 -45.52 4.12
CA GLU A 102 -9.95 -46.93 4.06
C GLU A 102 -10.42 -47.71 5.29
N ASN A 103 -10.27 -47.15 6.49
CA ASN A 103 -10.73 -47.78 7.72
C ASN A 103 -12.25 -47.93 7.75
N ILE A 104 -13.01 -46.91 7.28
CA ILE A 104 -14.46 -47.01 7.12
C ILE A 104 -14.83 -48.13 6.14
N GLN A 105 -14.12 -48.26 5.02
CA GLN A 105 -14.36 -49.35 4.07
C GLN A 105 -14.09 -50.73 4.69
N LYS A 106 -13.01 -50.87 5.47
CA LYS A 106 -12.72 -52.11 6.22
C LYS A 106 -13.84 -52.44 7.20
N LEU A 107 -14.36 -51.46 7.94
CA LEU A 107 -15.49 -51.66 8.86
C LEU A 107 -16.76 -52.09 8.12
N ARG A 108 -17.05 -51.48 6.96
CA ARG A 108 -18.19 -51.85 6.10
C ARG A 108 -18.06 -53.26 5.52
N GLY A 109 -16.83 -53.73 5.29
CA GLY A 109 -16.51 -55.07 4.83
C GLY A 109 -16.26 -56.10 5.93
N SER A 110 -16.45 -55.75 7.21
CA SER A 110 -16.11 -56.61 8.35
C SER A 110 -16.87 -57.95 8.32
N ASN A 111 -16.21 -59.00 8.81
CA ASN A 111 -16.80 -60.34 8.97
C ASN A 111 -17.78 -60.40 10.16
N ASP A 112 -17.73 -59.44 11.08
CA ASP A 112 -18.69 -59.30 12.17
C ASP A 112 -19.98 -58.65 11.66
N SER A 113 -21.08 -59.39 11.71
CA SER A 113 -22.40 -58.93 11.26
C SER A 113 -22.89 -57.67 11.96
N THR A 114 -22.54 -57.47 13.24
CA THR A 114 -22.94 -56.30 14.03
C THR A 114 -22.20 -55.06 13.57
N ILE A 115 -20.87 -55.16 13.43
CA ILE A 115 -20.02 -54.06 12.97
C ILE A 115 -20.35 -53.70 11.52
N LYS A 116 -20.58 -54.70 10.67
CA LYS A 116 -21.00 -54.51 9.29
C LYS A 116 -22.36 -53.81 9.20
N ALA A 117 -23.34 -54.22 9.99
CA ALA A 117 -24.66 -53.59 10.01
C ALA A 117 -24.58 -52.14 10.49
N TRP A 118 -23.80 -51.86 11.54
CA TRP A 118 -23.59 -50.51 12.06
C TRP A 118 -22.87 -49.60 11.04
N ALA A 119 -21.78 -50.05 10.44
CA ALA A 119 -20.96 -49.24 9.53
C ALA A 119 -21.64 -48.95 8.17
N ASN A 120 -22.60 -49.79 7.77
CA ASN A 120 -23.42 -49.59 6.58
C ASN A 120 -24.75 -48.88 6.87
N HIS A 121 -25.05 -48.60 8.14
CA HIS A 121 -26.23 -47.83 8.51
C HIS A 121 -26.05 -46.37 8.10
N CYS A 122 -27.09 -45.75 7.54
CA CYS A 122 -27.04 -44.34 7.15
C CYS A 122 -26.89 -43.46 8.40
N VAL A 123 -25.89 -42.58 8.39
CA VAL A 123 -25.77 -41.54 9.41
C VAL A 123 -26.87 -40.51 9.15
N PRO A 124 -27.73 -40.17 10.13
CA PRO A 124 -28.74 -39.14 9.95
C PRO A 124 -28.11 -37.78 9.61
N ASP A 125 -28.68 -37.04 8.65
CA ASP A 125 -28.19 -35.71 8.23
C ASP A 125 -27.99 -34.74 9.41
N TYR A 126 -28.82 -34.87 10.43
CA TYR A 126 -28.71 -34.08 11.66
C TYR A 126 -27.36 -34.27 12.37
N ALA A 127 -26.82 -35.48 12.41
CA ALA A 127 -25.53 -35.76 13.04
C ALA A 127 -24.36 -35.12 12.28
N ILE A 128 -24.45 -35.00 10.95
CA ILE A 128 -23.45 -34.30 10.12
C ILE A 128 -23.51 -32.80 10.39
N SER A 129 -24.72 -32.24 10.52
CA SER A 129 -24.90 -30.82 10.86
C SER A 129 -24.29 -30.47 12.22
N LEU A 130 -24.43 -31.34 13.22
CA LEU A 130 -23.82 -31.15 14.54
C LEU A 130 -22.29 -31.10 14.48
N LEU A 131 -21.65 -31.89 13.62
CA LEU A 131 -20.19 -31.86 13.44
C LEU A 131 -19.71 -30.54 12.80
N LYS A 132 -20.53 -29.92 11.95
CA LYS A 132 -20.20 -28.63 11.32
C LYS A 132 -20.25 -27.46 12.32
N TYR A 133 -21.10 -27.56 13.34
CA TYR A 133 -21.28 -26.53 14.37
C TYR A 133 -20.59 -26.86 15.70
N ALA A 134 -20.00 -28.05 15.83
CA ALA A 134 -19.14 -28.39 16.96
C ALA A 134 -17.81 -27.62 16.80
N GLU A 135 -17.74 -26.43 17.41
CA GLU A 135 -16.49 -25.69 17.55
C GLU A 135 -15.42 -26.56 18.25
N PRO A 136 -14.13 -26.45 17.87
CA PRO A 136 -13.04 -27.16 18.53
C PRO A 136 -12.79 -26.72 19.99
N GLN A 137 -13.56 -25.77 20.54
CA GLN A 137 -13.39 -25.28 21.91
C GLN A 137 -13.91 -26.22 23.01
N SER A 138 -14.67 -27.27 22.70
CA SER A 138 -15.31 -28.11 23.73
C SER A 138 -15.03 -29.62 23.62
N CYS A 139 -14.13 -30.06 22.73
CA CYS A 139 -13.65 -31.44 22.77
C CYS A 139 -12.65 -31.66 23.93
N ASN A 140 -13.21 -31.71 25.14
CA ASN A 140 -12.75 -32.47 26.30
C ASN A 140 -11.29 -32.26 26.73
N ARG A 141 -11.03 -31.19 27.51
CA ARG A 141 -9.90 -31.17 28.45
C ARG A 141 -10.24 -31.81 29.81
N ASN A 142 -11.52 -31.99 30.14
CA ASN A 142 -11.95 -32.61 31.39
C ASN A 142 -13.21 -33.46 31.17
N ASN A 143 -13.12 -34.72 31.60
CA ASN A 143 -14.01 -35.83 31.32
C ASN A 143 -15.40 -35.74 31.99
N SER A 144 -15.97 -34.54 32.14
CA SER A 144 -17.30 -34.34 32.71
C SER A 144 -18.08 -33.27 31.94
N THR A 145 -19.21 -33.71 31.39
CA THR A 145 -20.31 -32.86 30.87
C THR A 145 -20.07 -32.20 29.50
N ASN A 146 -20.21 -33.00 28.43
CA ASN A 146 -20.48 -32.48 27.09
C ASN A 146 -21.98 -32.21 26.96
N THR A 147 -22.42 -30.97 27.14
CA THR A 147 -23.78 -30.53 26.75
C THR A 147 -23.71 -29.89 25.38
N VAL A 148 -23.77 -30.71 24.35
CA VAL A 148 -24.13 -30.23 23.01
C VAL A 148 -25.57 -29.75 23.10
N GLN A 149 -25.79 -28.44 23.03
CA GLN A 149 -27.14 -27.89 22.90
C GLN A 149 -27.66 -28.19 21.50
N VAL A 150 -28.32 -29.33 21.38
CA VAL A 150 -29.16 -29.72 20.23
C VAL A 150 -30.32 -28.70 20.17
N PRO A 151 -30.45 -27.88 19.11
CA PRO A 151 -31.63 -27.06 18.96
C PRO A 151 -32.83 -27.99 18.84
N THR A 152 -33.73 -27.94 19.83
CA THR A 152 -34.97 -28.71 19.84
C THR A 152 -35.76 -28.30 18.61
N ALA A 153 -36.05 -29.25 17.73
CA ALA A 153 -36.89 -29.04 16.55
C ALA A 153 -38.29 -28.62 16.98
N ALA A 154 -38.51 -27.31 17.11
CA ALA A 154 -39.83 -26.72 17.14
C ALA A 154 -40.22 -26.39 15.69
N SER A 155 -41.09 -27.24 15.16
CA SER A 155 -42.07 -27.00 14.10
C SER A 155 -41.85 -25.82 13.16
N GLY A 156 -41.66 -26.16 11.88
CA GLY A 156 -41.95 -25.39 10.67
C GLY A 156 -42.14 -23.88 10.79
N VAL A 157 -41.23 -23.13 10.16
CA VAL A 157 -41.49 -22.02 9.23
C VAL A 157 -40.13 -21.52 8.77
N LEU A 158 -39.87 -21.56 7.46
CA LEU A 158 -38.80 -20.80 6.82
C LEU A 158 -39.08 -19.30 6.96
N PRO A 159 -38.14 -18.46 7.42
CA PRO A 159 -38.06 -17.08 6.99
C PRO A 159 -36.96 -17.02 5.91
N GLY A 160 -37.27 -16.84 4.64
CA GLY A 160 -37.96 -15.66 4.16
C GLY A 160 -36.93 -14.57 3.91
N VAL A 161 -36.28 -14.63 2.74
CA VAL A 161 -35.53 -13.51 2.16
C VAL A 161 -36.44 -12.27 2.15
N ARG A 162 -36.09 -11.23 2.92
CA ARG A 162 -36.65 -9.89 2.71
C ARG A 162 -35.59 -8.80 2.86
N SER A 163 -35.18 -8.35 1.67
CA SER A 163 -34.71 -7.03 1.26
C SER A 163 -34.80 -5.89 2.30
N GLY A 164 -33.62 -5.32 2.60
CA GLY A 164 -33.32 -3.88 2.61
C GLY A 164 -34.07 -2.93 3.55
N LYS A 165 -33.31 -2.17 4.35
CA LYS A 165 -33.27 -0.70 4.25
C LYS A 165 -32.02 -0.10 4.91
N ILE A 166 -31.40 0.79 4.15
CA ILE A 166 -30.24 1.63 4.45
C ILE A 166 -30.66 2.73 5.45
N LYS A 167 -29.77 3.06 6.38
CA LYS A 167 -29.91 4.20 7.32
C LYS A 167 -29.64 5.53 6.61
N PHE A 168 -30.48 6.52 6.88
CA PHE A 168 -30.02 7.89 7.15
C PHE A 168 -30.01 8.07 8.67
#